data_AF-A0A9Q3IMF9-F1
#
_entry.id   AF-A0A9Q3IMF9-F1
#
_cell.length_a   1.000
_cell.length_b   1.000
_cell.length_c   1.000
_cell.angle_alpha   90.00
_cell.angle_beta   90.00
_cell.angle_gamma   90.00
#
_symmetry.space_group_name_H-M   'P 1'
#
loop_
_entity.id
_entity.type
_entity.pdbx_description
1 polymer ?
#
loop_
_entity_poly.entity_id
_entity_poly.type
_entity_poly.pdbx_seq_one_letter_code
_entity_poly.pdbx_strand_id
1 'polypeptide(L)'
;MAPFWLTPLEWEKVVVIVNFLPPLYEATLIICKEKYPTINQALPLYIFLIKRIQQASQQYDVDPIEPATKVITDKLSKYLKILPCKNPVICATFLNPCFKFKFFNTYDSTLTHFGTAPEHLRAIFEEDASLHFEEANPSDNNSEIPSTATTNCHALYNEMYPTSSIEASTLEREIELFFSEPPECKETNILLFWKSRK
;
A
#
# COMPACT_ATOMS: atom_id res chain seq x y z
N MET A 1 37.28 -39.24 -9.46
CA MET A 1 36.20 -38.26 -9.24
C MET A 1 35.73 -37.82 -10.61
N ALA A 2 34.51 -38.21 -11.02
CA ALA A 2 33.97 -37.73 -12.28
C ALA A 2 33.69 -36.22 -12.13
N PRO A 3 34.04 -35.38 -13.12
CA PRO A 3 33.82 -33.96 -13.00
C PRO A 3 32.30 -33.67 -13.05
N PHE A 4 31.84 -32.83 -12.13
CA PHE A 4 30.43 -32.48 -11.96
C PHE A 4 29.97 -31.51 -13.06
N TRP A 5 29.83 -32.00 -14.28
CA TRP A 5 29.24 -31.23 -15.38
C TRP A 5 27.73 -31.46 -15.41
N LEU A 6 26.97 -30.37 -15.51
CA LEU A 6 25.55 -30.46 -15.81
C LEU A 6 25.36 -31.05 -17.21
N THR A 7 24.42 -31.97 -17.31
CA THR A 7 23.91 -32.47 -18.59
C THR A 7 23.20 -31.34 -19.35
N PRO A 8 23.05 -31.45 -20.69
CA PRO A 8 22.29 -30.47 -21.46
C PRO A 8 20.87 -30.23 -20.92
N LEU A 9 20.19 -31.28 -20.46
CA LEU A 9 18.86 -31.19 -19.86
C LEU A 9 18.87 -30.42 -18.53
N GLU A 10 19.88 -30.60 -17.69
CA GLU A 10 20.03 -29.83 -16.46
C GLU A 10 20.32 -28.35 -16.73
N TRP A 11 21.08 -28.05 -17.79
CA TRP A 11 21.29 -26.67 -18.24
C TRP A 11 19.99 -26.00 -18.69
N GLU A 12 19.12 -26.71 -19.41
CA GLU A 12 17.79 -26.20 -19.78
C GLU A 12 16.96 -25.85 -18.53
N LYS A 13 16.97 -26.73 -17.52
CA LYS A 13 16.30 -26.45 -16.23
C LYS A 13 16.87 -25.22 -15.53
N VAL A 14 18.19 -25.04 -15.53
CA VAL A 14 18.84 -23.84 -14.96
C VAL A 14 18.39 -22.56 -15.69
N VAL A 15 18.30 -22.59 -17.02
CA VAL A 15 17.81 -21.44 -17.81
C VAL A 15 16.38 -21.08 -17.42
N VAL A 16 15.50 -22.07 -17.27
CA VAL A 16 14.12 -21.85 -16.80
C VAL A 16 14.11 -21.20 -15.41
N ILE A 17 14.91 -21.70 -14.47
CA ILE A 17 15.00 -21.13 -13.11
C ILE A 17 15.49 -19.69 -13.16
N VAL A 18 16.57 -19.41 -13.89
CA VAL A 18 17.14 -18.05 -14.02
C VAL A 18 16.10 -17.08 -14.57
N ASN A 19 15.28 -17.51 -15.53
CA ASN A 19 14.22 -16.67 -16.10
C ASN A 19 13.00 -16.53 -15.19
N PHE A 20 12.80 -17.44 -14.22
CA PHE A 20 11.73 -17.38 -13.22
C PHE A 20 12.04 -16.44 -12.04
N LEU A 21 13.32 -16.23 -11.70
CA LEU A 21 13.74 -15.40 -10.55
C LEU A 21 13.52 -13.88 -10.63
N PRO A 22 13.43 -13.20 -11.81
CA PRO A 22 13.37 -11.74 -11.87
C PRO A 22 12.28 -11.07 -11.02
N PRO A 23 11.02 -11.56 -10.95
CA PRO A 23 10.00 -10.96 -10.09
C PRO A 23 10.38 -10.93 -8.61
N LEU A 24 11.10 -11.94 -8.11
CA LEU A 24 11.59 -11.99 -6.73
C LEU A 24 12.72 -10.99 -6.50
N TYR A 25 13.61 -10.87 -7.48
CA TYR A 25 14.73 -9.92 -7.42
C TYR A 25 14.21 -8.48 -7.40
N GLU A 26 13.28 -8.14 -8.29
CA GLU A 26 12.63 -6.82 -8.34
C GLU A 26 11.90 -6.49 -7.03
N ALA A 27 11.13 -7.44 -6.48
CA ALA A 27 10.46 -7.28 -5.20
C ALA A 27 11.45 -7.02 -4.05
N THR A 28 12.60 -7.71 -4.08
CA THR A 28 13.69 -7.52 -3.11
C THR A 28 14.27 -6.11 -3.21
N LEU A 29 14.53 -5.63 -4.42
CA LEU A 29 15.03 -4.26 -4.63
C LEU A 29 14.05 -3.18 -4.12
N ILE A 30 12.74 -3.44 -4.19
CA ILE A 30 11.72 -2.53 -3.67
C ILE A 30 11.74 -2.51 -2.13
N ILE A 31 11.64 -3.67 -1.47
CA ILE A 31 11.56 -3.74 0.02
C ILE A 31 12.88 -3.34 0.69
N CYS A 32 14.02 -3.68 0.09
CA CYS A 32 15.33 -3.43 0.69
C CYS A 32 15.86 -2.01 0.42
N LYS A 33 15.08 -1.13 -0.20
CA LYS A 33 15.50 0.24 -0.46
C LYS A 33 15.46 1.06 0.82
N GLU A 34 16.62 1.51 1.30
CA GLU A 34 16.79 2.15 2.62
C GLU A 34 16.21 3.58 2.74
N LYS A 35 15.76 4.22 1.64
CA LYS A 35 15.45 5.65 1.64
C LYS A 35 14.07 6.05 2.18
N TYR A 36 13.11 5.13 2.25
CA TYR A 36 11.70 5.47 2.55
C TYR A 36 11.03 4.33 3.33
N PRO A 37 9.91 4.59 4.03
CA PRO A 37 9.13 3.49 4.62
C PRO A 37 8.72 2.55 3.48
N THR A 38 9.22 1.31 3.49
CA THR A 38 8.87 0.28 2.49
C THR A 38 7.69 -0.57 2.93
N ILE A 39 7.30 -0.45 4.21
CA ILE A 39 6.15 -1.16 4.80
C ILE A 39 4.82 -0.84 4.11
N ASN A 40 4.66 0.39 3.61
CA ASN A 40 3.50 0.86 2.85
C ASN A 40 3.38 0.27 1.43
N GLN A 41 4.40 -0.47 0.98
CA GLN A 41 4.41 -1.19 -0.30
C GLN A 41 4.26 -2.70 -0.09
N ALA A 42 4.33 -3.20 1.15
CA ALA A 42 4.38 -4.63 1.43
C ALA A 42 3.13 -5.36 0.93
N LEU A 43 1.92 -4.86 1.24
CA LEU A 43 0.67 -5.48 0.80
C LEU A 43 0.54 -5.48 -0.74
N PRO A 44 0.64 -4.34 -1.45
CA PRO A 44 0.65 -4.32 -2.91
C PRO A 44 1.68 -5.28 -3.50
N LEU A 45 2.88 -5.32 -2.93
CA LEU A 45 3.96 -6.16 -3.43
C LEU A 45 3.67 -7.66 -3.27
N TYR A 46 3.04 -8.09 -2.16
CA TYR A 46 2.61 -9.48 -2.02
C TYR A 46 1.57 -9.86 -3.08
N ILE A 47 0.57 -9.01 -3.32
CA ILE A 47 -0.45 -9.22 -4.36
C ILE A 47 0.20 -9.33 -5.74
N PHE A 48 1.08 -8.37 -6.08
CA PHE A 48 1.78 -8.35 -7.36
C PHE A 48 2.68 -9.57 -7.55
N LEU A 49 3.42 -9.97 -6.51
CA LEU A 49 4.37 -11.07 -6.59
C LEU A 49 3.66 -12.40 -6.80
N ILE A 50 2.54 -12.65 -6.10
CA ILE A 50 1.70 -13.83 -6.34
C ILE A 50 1.24 -13.87 -7.80
N LYS A 51 0.69 -12.76 -8.31
CA LYS A 51 0.20 -12.67 -9.69
C LYS A 51 1.32 -12.93 -10.71
N ARG A 52 2.51 -12.33 -10.51
CA ARG A 52 3.66 -12.50 -11.39
C ARG A 52 4.21 -13.93 -11.37
N ILE A 53 4.25 -14.56 -10.20
CA ILE A 53 4.70 -15.95 -10.06
C ILE A 53 3.73 -16.91 -10.73
N GLN A 54 2.43 -16.72 -10.55
CA GLN A 54 1.40 -17.50 -11.23
C GLN A 54 1.50 -17.35 -12.76
N GLN A 55 1.69 -16.12 -13.25
CA GLN A 55 1.90 -15.87 -14.68
C GLN A 55 3.18 -16.53 -15.20
N ALA A 56 4.29 -16.41 -14.48
CA ALA A 56 5.55 -17.05 -14.86
C ALA A 56 5.40 -18.57 -14.90
N SER A 57 4.70 -19.17 -13.94
CA SER A 57 4.47 -20.62 -13.90
C SER A 57 3.65 -21.15 -15.08
N GLN A 58 2.81 -20.32 -15.69
CA GLN A 58 2.03 -20.68 -16.89
C GLN A 58 2.86 -20.64 -18.18
N GLN A 59 4.04 -20.01 -18.16
CA GLN A 59 4.88 -19.82 -19.35
C GLN A 59 5.91 -20.93 -19.56
N TYR A 60 6.20 -21.73 -18.53
CA TYR A 60 7.17 -22.82 -18.60
C TYR A 60 6.47 -24.17 -18.44
N ASP A 61 7.10 -25.23 -18.96
CA ASP A 61 6.71 -26.58 -18.58
C ASP A 61 6.77 -26.72 -17.06
N VAL A 62 5.78 -27.42 -16.51
CA VAL A 62 5.44 -27.40 -15.08
C VAL A 62 6.57 -27.98 -14.21
N ASP A 63 7.37 -28.89 -14.75
CA ASP A 63 8.24 -29.79 -13.98
C ASP A 63 9.39 -29.11 -13.19
N PRO A 64 10.21 -28.18 -13.72
CA PRO A 64 11.31 -27.59 -12.96
C PRO A 64 10.90 -26.52 -11.93
N ILE A 65 9.74 -25.86 -12.08
CA ILE A 65 9.40 -24.66 -11.28
C ILE A 65 8.10 -24.77 -10.49
N GLU A 66 7.27 -25.79 -10.72
CA GLU A 66 6.03 -25.99 -9.95
C GLU A 66 6.30 -26.08 -8.43
N PRO A 67 7.29 -26.86 -7.95
CA PRO A 67 7.58 -26.91 -6.52
C PRO A 67 7.94 -25.53 -5.95
N ALA A 68 8.73 -24.75 -6.68
CA ALA A 68 9.14 -23.41 -6.27
C ALA A 68 7.95 -22.44 -6.25
N THR A 69 7.13 -22.46 -7.30
CA THR A 69 5.91 -21.65 -7.45
C THR A 69 4.96 -21.91 -6.29
N LYS A 70 4.74 -23.18 -5.94
CA LYS A 70 3.90 -23.58 -4.83
C LYS A 70 4.44 -23.08 -3.50
N VAL A 71 5.72 -23.31 -3.20
CA VAL A 71 6.35 -22.87 -1.95
C VAL A 71 6.27 -21.35 -1.79
N ILE A 72 6.54 -20.58 -2.85
CA ILE A 72 6.48 -19.12 -2.77
C ILE A 72 5.04 -18.64 -2.60
N THR A 73 4.10 -19.18 -3.37
CA THR A 73 2.68 -18.82 -3.27
C THR A 73 2.15 -19.13 -1.88
N ASP A 74 2.43 -20.32 -1.33
CA ASP A 74 2.02 -20.71 0.03
C ASP A 74 2.59 -19.75 1.09
N LYS A 75 3.86 -19.35 0.95
CA LYS A 75 4.50 -18.42 1.88
C LYS A 75 3.89 -17.01 1.81
N LEU A 76 3.65 -16.48 0.61
CA LEU A 76 3.01 -15.18 0.44
C LEU A 76 1.55 -15.20 0.90
N SER A 77 0.83 -16.29 0.63
CA SER A 77 -0.53 -16.53 1.12
C SER A 77 -0.59 -16.50 2.64
N LYS A 78 0.38 -17.14 3.32
CA LYS A 78 0.50 -17.09 4.78
C LYS A 78 0.68 -15.66 5.28
N TYR A 79 1.48 -14.84 4.59
CA TYR A 79 1.65 -13.44 4.97
C TYR A 79 0.37 -12.61 4.78
N LEU A 80 -0.37 -12.84 3.69
CA LEU A 80 -1.66 -12.19 3.46
C LEU A 80 -2.71 -12.59 4.52
N LYS A 81 -2.75 -13.87 4.91
CA LYS A 81 -3.68 -14.37 5.94
C LYS A 81 -3.45 -13.77 7.32
N ILE A 82 -2.20 -13.50 7.70
CA ILE A 82 -1.88 -12.89 9.00
C ILE A 82 -1.88 -11.36 8.96
N LEU A 83 -2.06 -10.76 7.77
CA LEU A 83 -2.01 -9.32 7.59
C LEU A 83 -3.12 -8.57 8.36
N PRO A 84 -4.37 -9.06 8.41
CA PRO A 84 -5.41 -8.46 9.25
C PRO A 84 -5.01 -8.36 10.72
N CYS A 85 -4.18 -9.28 11.21
CA CYS A 85 -3.64 -9.24 12.58
C CYS A 85 -2.48 -8.25 12.76
N LYS A 86 -2.02 -7.59 11.69
CA LYS A 86 -0.84 -6.71 11.65
C LYS A 86 -1.23 -5.32 11.16
N ASN A 87 -1.95 -4.59 12.02
CA ASN A 87 -2.48 -3.26 11.73
C ASN A 87 -1.49 -2.29 11.05
N PRO A 88 -0.21 -2.20 11.49
CA PRO A 88 0.71 -1.21 10.92
C PRO A 88 0.99 -1.36 9.42
N VAL A 89 0.91 -2.58 8.88
CA VAL A 89 1.13 -2.80 7.43
C VAL A 89 -0.08 -2.31 6.63
N ILE A 90 -1.29 -2.54 7.14
CA ILE A 90 -2.53 -2.09 6.53
C ILE A 90 -2.57 -0.56 6.56
N CYS A 91 -2.43 0.05 7.74
CA CYS A 91 -2.45 1.49 7.88
C CYS A 91 -1.38 2.17 7.04
N ALA A 92 -0.13 1.70 7.07
CA ALA A 92 0.92 2.28 6.25
C ALA A 92 0.60 2.20 4.74
N THR A 93 -0.01 1.11 4.28
CA THR A 93 -0.41 0.95 2.88
C THR A 93 -1.53 1.91 2.50
N PHE A 94 -2.56 2.04 3.35
CA PHE A 94 -3.67 2.96 3.12
C PHE A 94 -3.24 4.43 3.20
N LEU A 95 -2.25 4.75 4.04
CA LEU A 95 -1.62 6.07 4.09
C LEU A 95 -0.66 6.32 2.92
N ASN A 96 -0.53 5.42 1.95
CA ASN A 96 0.24 5.68 0.75
C ASN A 96 -0.65 6.36 -0.31
N PRO A 97 -0.39 7.63 -0.67
CA PRO A 97 -1.25 8.36 -1.59
C PRO A 97 -1.22 7.79 -3.03
N CYS A 98 -0.24 6.94 -3.35
CA CYS A 98 -0.18 6.23 -4.63
C CYS A 98 -1.17 5.05 -4.70
N PHE A 99 -1.70 4.58 -3.56
CA PHE A 99 -2.64 3.45 -3.49
C PHE A 99 -3.98 3.91 -2.92
N LYS A 100 -4.92 4.24 -3.81
CA LYS A 100 -6.31 4.58 -3.43
C LYS A 100 -7.15 3.32 -3.30
N PHE A 101 -8.33 3.43 -2.68
CA PHE A 101 -9.17 2.27 -2.40
C PHE A 101 -9.50 1.42 -3.65
N LYS A 102 -9.67 2.08 -4.80
CA LYS A 102 -9.85 1.45 -6.12
C LYS A 102 -8.76 0.44 -6.49
N PHE A 103 -7.53 0.64 -6.01
CA PHE A 103 -6.44 -0.33 -6.17
C PHE A 103 -6.84 -1.69 -5.58
N PHE A 104 -7.30 -1.72 -4.32
CA PHE A 104 -7.66 -2.96 -3.65
C PHE A 104 -8.86 -3.65 -4.31
N ASN A 105 -9.85 -2.87 -4.76
CA ASN A 105 -11.00 -3.39 -5.51
C ASN A 105 -10.59 -4.08 -6.83
N THR A 106 -9.51 -3.62 -7.46
CA THR A 106 -8.98 -4.26 -8.67
C THR A 106 -8.43 -5.67 -8.40
N TYR A 107 -8.04 -5.95 -7.16
CA TYR A 107 -7.44 -7.22 -6.74
C TYR A 107 -8.31 -8.00 -5.76
N ASP A 108 -9.60 -7.68 -5.67
CA ASP A 108 -10.54 -8.30 -4.74
C ASP A 108 -10.53 -9.85 -4.85
N SER A 109 -10.58 -10.39 -6.07
CA SER A 109 -10.54 -11.85 -6.27
C SER A 109 -9.27 -12.51 -5.71
N THR A 110 -8.13 -11.83 -5.82
CA THR A 110 -6.85 -12.32 -5.28
C THR A 110 -6.85 -12.25 -3.76
N LEU A 111 -7.25 -11.10 -3.21
CA LEU A 111 -7.35 -10.89 -1.77
C LEU A 111 -8.29 -11.90 -1.13
N THR A 112 -9.49 -12.05 -1.70
CA THR A 112 -10.54 -12.94 -1.20
C THR A 112 -10.09 -14.40 -1.27
N HIS A 113 -9.41 -14.82 -2.34
CA HIS A 113 -8.81 -16.15 -2.44
C HIS A 113 -7.81 -16.43 -1.31
N PHE A 114 -7.10 -15.40 -0.82
CA PHE A 114 -6.15 -15.52 0.29
C PHE A 114 -6.73 -15.17 1.66
N GLY A 115 -8.05 -14.98 1.77
CA GLY A 115 -8.76 -14.88 3.05
C GLY A 115 -8.94 -13.47 3.60
N THR A 116 -8.86 -12.43 2.77
CA THR A 116 -9.22 -11.07 3.18
C THR A 116 -9.99 -10.36 2.06
N ALA A 117 -10.85 -9.41 2.38
CA ALA A 117 -11.56 -8.59 1.40
C ALA A 117 -11.09 -7.14 1.49
N PRO A 118 -11.10 -6.35 0.40
CA PRO A 118 -10.80 -4.92 0.43
C PRO A 118 -11.55 -4.17 1.54
N GLU A 119 -12.83 -4.47 1.72
CA GLU A 119 -13.67 -3.84 2.75
C GLU A 119 -13.25 -4.20 4.17
N HIS A 120 -12.77 -5.43 4.39
CA HIS A 120 -12.24 -5.81 5.70
C HIS A 120 -10.95 -5.07 6.02
N LEU A 121 -10.07 -4.90 5.02
CA LEU A 121 -8.83 -4.12 5.19
C LEU A 121 -9.13 -2.64 5.44
N ARG A 122 -10.15 -2.10 4.79
CA ARG A 122 -10.62 -0.73 5.00
C ARG A 122 -11.17 -0.54 6.41
N ALA A 123 -12.01 -1.47 6.89
CA ALA A 123 -12.55 -1.42 8.25
C ALA A 123 -11.45 -1.43 9.32
N ILE A 124 -10.39 -2.24 9.14
CA ILE A 124 -9.22 -2.24 10.04
C ILE A 124 -8.53 -0.88 10.08
N PHE A 125 -8.36 -0.25 8.91
CA PHE A 125 -7.77 1.09 8.83
C PHE A 125 -8.65 2.15 9.51
N GLU A 126 -9.96 2.12 9.28
CA GLU A 126 -10.92 3.05 9.89
C GLU A 126 -10.99 2.89 11.42
N GLU A 127 -10.93 1.66 11.92
CA GLU A 127 -10.86 1.35 13.35
C GLU A 127 -9.57 1.92 13.99
N ASP A 128 -8.40 1.68 13.37
CA ASP A 128 -7.12 2.20 13.86
C ASP A 128 -7.08 3.74 13.81
N ALA A 129 -7.59 4.33 12.73
CA ALA A 129 -7.66 5.77 12.56
C ALA A 129 -8.56 6.40 13.64
N SER A 130 -9.69 5.76 13.98
CA SER A 130 -10.61 6.25 15.01
C SER A 130 -9.96 6.25 16.40
N LEU A 131 -9.21 5.18 16.74
CA LEU A 131 -8.49 5.08 18.01
C LEU A 131 -7.45 6.20 18.19
N HIS A 132 -6.77 6.60 17.12
CA HIS A 132 -5.70 7.59 17.17
C HIS A 132 -6.13 9.03 16.84
N PHE A 133 -7.32 9.22 16.25
CA PHE A 133 -7.87 10.55 15.99
C PHE A 133 -8.26 11.29 17.28
N GLU A 134 -8.74 10.56 18.29
CA GLU A 134 -9.07 11.13 19.60
C GLU A 134 -7.81 11.58 20.39
N GLU A 135 -6.67 10.92 20.20
CA GLU A 135 -5.40 11.28 20.83
C GLU A 135 -4.76 12.56 20.23
N ALA A 136 -5.05 12.84 18.95
CA ALA A 136 -4.48 13.98 18.22
C ALA A 136 -5.22 15.31 18.48
N ASN A 137 -6.45 15.24 19.00
CA ASN A 137 -7.26 16.39 19.40
C ASN A 137 -7.28 16.49 20.93
N PRO A 138 -6.24 17.06 21.58
CA PRO A 138 -6.34 17.34 23.00
C PRO A 138 -7.51 18.30 23.20
N SER A 139 -8.50 17.89 24.00
CA SER A 139 -9.61 18.73 24.47
C SER A 139 -9.15 20.17 24.67
N ASP A 140 -9.73 21.08 23.89
CA ASP A 140 -9.49 22.53 23.93
C ASP A 140 -9.65 23.05 25.36
N ASN A 141 -8.54 23.12 26.08
CA ASN A 141 -8.45 23.88 27.31
C ASN A 141 -7.57 25.10 27.03
N ASN A 142 -8.27 26.17 26.65
CA ASN A 142 -7.91 27.58 26.82
C ASN A 142 -6.54 28.03 26.29
N SER A 143 -6.56 28.64 25.11
CA SER A 143 -5.80 29.86 24.89
C SER A 143 -6.51 30.75 23.88
N GLU A 144 -7.19 31.78 24.39
CA GLU A 144 -7.48 32.99 23.62
C GLU A 144 -6.14 33.54 23.10
N ILE A 145 -5.88 33.37 21.80
CA ILE A 145 -4.84 34.13 21.11
C ILE A 145 -5.50 35.37 20.51
N PRO A 146 -4.99 36.60 20.76
CA PRO A 146 -5.58 37.81 20.23
C PRO A 146 -5.41 37.87 18.70
N SER A 147 -6.53 37.88 17.98
CA SER A 147 -6.60 38.10 16.54
C SER A 147 -5.94 39.42 16.15
N THR A 148 -4.74 39.34 15.56
CA THR A 148 -4.14 40.45 14.82
C THR A 148 -3.64 39.93 13.47
N ALA A 149 -4.54 39.92 12.48
CA ALA A 149 -4.15 39.92 11.08
C ALA A 149 -5.25 40.63 10.26
N THR A 150 -5.03 41.92 10.02
CA THR A 150 -5.78 42.70 9.04
C THR A 150 -5.53 42.12 7.65
N THR A 151 -6.55 41.58 7.00
CA THR A 151 -6.58 41.44 5.54
C THR A 151 -7.93 41.91 5.04
N ASN A 152 -7.92 43.07 4.36
CA ASN A 152 -9.04 43.55 3.57
C ASN A 152 -9.28 42.55 2.42
N CYS A 153 -10.17 41.58 2.62
CA CYS A 153 -10.74 40.79 1.54
C CYS A 153 -12.02 41.48 1.07
N HIS A 154 -12.07 41.85 -0.22
CA HIS A 154 -13.19 42.54 -0.86
C HIS A 154 -14.52 41.82 -0.60
N ALA A 155 -15.56 42.57 -0.24
CA ALA A 155 -16.91 42.03 0.01
C ALA A 155 -17.42 41.13 -1.12
N LEU A 156 -17.12 41.48 -2.37
CA LEU A 156 -17.46 40.70 -3.56
C LEU A 156 -16.76 39.33 -3.61
N TYR A 157 -15.54 39.24 -3.07
CA TYR A 157 -14.78 37.98 -2.98
C TYR A 157 -15.37 37.05 -1.91
N ASN A 158 -15.81 37.62 -0.78
CA ASN A 158 -16.50 36.86 0.27
C ASN A 158 -17.94 36.46 -0.14
N GLU A 159 -18.57 37.19 -1.05
CA GLU A 159 -19.87 36.83 -1.65
C GLU A 159 -19.72 35.72 -2.72
N MET A 160 -18.67 35.80 -3.56
CA MET A 160 -18.37 34.78 -4.57
C MET A 160 -17.85 33.48 -3.96
N TYR A 161 -17.09 33.59 -2.87
CA TYR A 161 -16.53 32.47 -2.12
C TYR A 161 -16.94 32.66 -0.67
N PRO A 162 -18.20 32.31 -0.30
CA PRO A 162 -18.61 32.33 1.10
C PRO A 162 -17.59 31.52 1.87
N THR A 163 -16.88 32.18 2.78
CA THR A 163 -15.89 31.54 3.64
C THR A 163 -16.65 30.48 4.41
N SER A 164 -16.56 29.23 3.96
CA SER A 164 -17.03 28.10 4.75
C SER A 164 -16.31 28.25 6.08
N SER A 165 -17.05 28.46 7.17
CA SER A 165 -16.50 28.24 8.50
C SER A 165 -15.77 26.92 8.41
N ILE A 166 -14.48 26.92 8.76
CA ILE A 166 -13.67 25.71 8.81
C ILE A 166 -14.29 24.89 9.94
N GLU A 167 -15.37 24.16 9.65
CA GLU A 167 -15.81 23.06 10.47
C GLU A 167 -14.65 22.08 10.40
N ALA A 168 -14.06 21.79 11.56
CA ALA A 168 -13.09 20.71 11.68
C ALA A 168 -13.65 19.50 10.95
N SER A 169 -12.95 19.03 9.91
CA SER A 169 -13.38 17.86 9.18
C SER A 169 -13.47 16.69 10.15
N THR A 170 -14.61 16.01 10.16
CA THR A 170 -14.70 14.74 10.90
C THR A 170 -13.71 13.75 10.28
N LEU A 171 -13.20 12.82 11.07
CA LEU A 171 -12.27 11.79 10.59
C LEU A 171 -12.83 11.08 9.35
N GLU A 172 -14.11 10.72 9.36
CA GLU A 172 -14.78 10.06 8.24
C GLU A 172 -14.71 10.92 6.97
N ARG A 173 -14.91 12.24 7.11
CA ARG A 173 -14.80 13.17 5.99
C ARG A 173 -13.38 13.26 5.45
N GLU A 174 -12.36 13.25 6.31
CA GLU A 174 -10.97 13.26 5.87
C GLU A 174 -10.59 11.97 5.14
N ILE A 175 -11.03 10.82 5.67
CA ILE A 175 -10.82 9.51 5.06
C ILE A 175 -11.49 9.44 3.68
N GLU A 176 -12.76 9.84 3.59
CA GLU A 176 -13.49 9.88 2.31
C GLU A 176 -12.87 10.83 1.32
N LEU A 177 -12.49 12.04 1.76
CA LEU A 177 -11.79 13.01 0.92
C LEU A 177 -10.49 12.41 0.38
N PHE A 178 -9.67 11.83 1.24
CA PHE A 178 -8.41 11.20 0.86
C PHE A 178 -8.62 10.08 -0.18
N PHE A 179 -9.64 9.23 -0.03
CA PHE A 179 -9.89 8.15 -1.01
C PHE A 179 -10.55 8.64 -2.31
N SER A 180 -11.25 9.78 -2.29
CA SER A 180 -11.87 10.37 -3.47
C SER A 180 -10.86 11.04 -4.41
N GLU A 181 -9.70 11.44 -3.89
CA GLU A 181 -8.64 12.07 -4.67
C GLU A 181 -7.98 11.12 -5.67
N PRO A 182 -7.46 11.65 -6.80
CA PRO A 182 -6.66 10.84 -7.72
C PRO A 182 -5.41 10.28 -7.03
N PRO A 183 -4.93 9.09 -7.44
CA PRO A 183 -3.66 8.55 -6.94
C PRO A 183 -2.49 9.47 -7.29
N GLU A 184 -1.55 9.62 -6.36
CA GLU A 184 -0.30 10.32 -6.59
C GLU A 184 0.67 9.51 -7.47
N CYS A 185 1.67 10.18 -8.05
CA CYS A 185 2.66 9.55 -8.91
C CYS A 185 3.58 8.60 -8.13
N LYS A 186 4.14 7.56 -8.77
CA LYS A 186 4.98 6.54 -8.12
C LYS A 186 6.28 7.10 -7.50
N GLU A 187 6.76 8.25 -7.97
CA GLU A 187 7.93 8.96 -7.44
C GLU A 187 7.62 9.89 -6.25
N THR A 188 6.36 9.96 -5.82
CA THR A 188 5.93 10.89 -4.76
C THR A 188 6.67 10.61 -3.47
N ASN A 189 7.25 11.66 -2.88
CA ASN A 189 7.78 11.59 -1.53
C ASN A 189 6.62 11.64 -0.54
N ILE A 190 6.23 10.46 -0.06
CA ILE A 190 5.05 10.25 0.79
C ILE A 190 5.11 11.08 2.08
N LEU A 191 6.30 11.27 2.66
CA LEU A 191 6.46 12.08 3.87
C LEU A 191 6.24 13.57 3.59
N LEU A 192 6.70 14.07 2.43
CA LEU A 192 6.45 15.46 2.03
C LEU A 192 4.98 15.69 1.68
N PHE A 193 4.33 14.70 1.04
CA PHE A 193 2.89 14.74 0.77
C PHE A 193 2.09 14.97 2.06
N TRP A 194 2.31 14.13 3.08
CA TRP A 194 1.61 14.29 4.36
C TRP A 194 2.01 15.56 5.11
N LYS A 195 3.28 15.98 5.01
CA LYS A 195 3.74 17.25 5.62
C LYS A 195 3.03 18.47 5.02
N SER A 196 2.69 18.46 3.73
CA SER A 196 1.99 19.57 3.07
C SER A 196 0.50 19.66 3.38
N ARG A 197 -0.07 18.66 4.05
CA ARG A 197 -1.50 18.56 4.39
C ARG A 197 -1.80 18.89 5.85
N LYS A 198 -0.80 19.37 6.59
CA LYS A 198 -0.97 19.91 7.94
C LYS A 198 -1.34 21.39 7.89
#